data_AF-A0A2W7RNR0-F1
#
_entry.id   AF-A0A2W7RNR0-F1
#
_cell.length_a   1.000
_cell.length_b   1.000
_cell.length_c   1.000
_cell.angle_alpha   90.00
_cell.angle_beta   90.00
_cell.angle_gamma   90.00
#
_symmetry.space_group_name_H-M   'P 1'
#
loop_
_entity.id
_entity.type
_entity.pdbx_description
1 polymer ?
#
loop_
_entity_poly.entity_id
_entity_poly.type
_entity_poly.pdbx_seq_one_letter_code
_entity_poly.pdbx_strand_id
1 'polypeptide(L)'
;MTEKESKYYDRIKSELIGQKVREVYYEEINWETDHSEFWEFSTDIHSVDMNVIFRLENGKLIQIMWDSEFYSYGVGFTIIDKLEKEKEGFKIINVSESLNWKKLIGEKISGIGILWDISEGITTEYKNDRIVKSEDTITKLPQTWELLFDKNKIWIATLEIKENESDNYYWADHLTILFSNETQEKYKLCENASSQHYI
;
A
#
# COMPACT_ATOMS: atom_id res chain seq x y z
N MET A 1 -16.12 -6.06 -13.43
CA MET A 1 -14.94 -5.19 -13.51
C MET A 1 -15.33 -3.93 -14.24
N THR A 2 -15.10 -2.76 -13.65
CA THR A 2 -15.42 -1.45 -14.26
C THR A 2 -14.30 -1.03 -15.21
N GLU A 3 -14.56 -0.07 -16.13
CA GLU A 3 -13.52 0.48 -17.00
C GLU A 3 -12.35 1.11 -16.21
N LYS A 4 -12.67 1.74 -15.08
CA LYS A 4 -11.68 2.34 -14.19
C LYS A 4 -10.78 1.29 -13.55
N GLU A 5 -11.37 0.20 -13.05
CA GLU A 5 -10.61 -0.96 -12.53
C GLU A 5 -9.69 -1.55 -13.61
N SER A 6 -10.19 -1.73 -14.84
CA SER A 6 -9.36 -2.24 -15.95
C SER A 6 -8.17 -1.33 -16.25
N LYS A 7 -8.38 -0.01 -16.33
CA LYS A 7 -7.28 0.96 -16.54
C LYS A 7 -6.27 0.97 -15.40
N TYR A 8 -6.73 0.76 -14.17
CA TYR A 8 -5.85 0.63 -13.01
C TYR A 8 -4.97 -0.62 -13.10
N TYR A 9 -5.56 -1.77 -13.42
CA TYR A 9 -4.82 -3.02 -13.63
C TYR A 9 -3.85 -2.96 -14.81
N ASP A 10 -4.26 -2.38 -15.94
CA ASP A 10 -3.41 -2.25 -17.12
C ASP A 10 -2.18 -1.39 -16.82
N ARG A 11 -2.34 -0.30 -16.06
CA ARG A 11 -1.22 0.52 -15.60
C ARG A 11 -0.27 -0.29 -14.71
N ILE A 12 -0.77 -0.96 -13.68
CA ILE A 12 0.04 -1.81 -12.80
C ILE A 12 0.81 -2.85 -13.60
N LYS A 13 0.12 -3.56 -14.50
CA LYS A 13 0.70 -4.58 -15.36
C LYS A 13 1.80 -4.02 -16.25
N SER A 14 1.56 -2.87 -16.88
CA SER A 14 2.53 -2.26 -17.79
C SER A 14 3.78 -1.71 -17.09
N GLU A 15 3.63 -1.25 -15.84
CA GLU A 15 4.69 -0.55 -15.13
C GLU A 15 5.49 -1.44 -14.18
N LEU A 16 4.87 -2.45 -13.57
CA LEU A 16 5.50 -3.28 -12.54
C LEU A 16 5.77 -4.71 -13.02
N ILE A 17 4.81 -5.34 -13.71
CA ILE A 17 4.93 -6.76 -14.03
C ILE A 17 6.08 -6.99 -15.01
N GLY A 18 6.96 -7.88 -14.58
CA GLY A 18 8.16 -8.28 -15.27
C GLY A 18 9.37 -7.38 -15.09
N GLN A 19 9.23 -6.30 -14.34
CA GLN A 19 10.35 -5.47 -13.92
C GLN A 19 11.04 -6.09 -12.71
N LYS A 20 12.33 -5.76 -12.55
CA LYS A 20 13.13 -6.14 -11.39
C LYS A 20 13.32 -4.95 -10.47
N VAL A 21 13.17 -5.16 -9.17
CA VAL A 21 13.39 -4.10 -8.17
C VAL A 21 14.88 -4.02 -7.90
N ARG A 22 15.47 -2.83 -8.11
CA ARG A 22 16.89 -2.56 -7.90
C ARG A 22 17.16 -1.96 -6.52
N GLU A 23 16.33 -1.01 -6.10
CA GLU A 23 16.41 -0.36 -4.80
C GLU A 23 15.00 -0.11 -4.27
N VAL A 24 14.84 -0.12 -2.96
CA VAL A 24 13.60 0.23 -2.26
C VAL A 24 13.89 1.35 -1.26
N TYR A 25 13.02 2.34 -1.26
CA TYR A 25 13.09 3.47 -0.35
C TYR A 25 11.75 3.64 0.37
N TYR A 26 11.81 4.10 1.61
CA TYR A 26 10.64 4.58 2.35
C TYR A 26 10.68 6.10 2.43
N GLU A 27 9.53 6.74 2.19
CA GLU A 27 9.30 8.12 2.56
C GLU A 27 8.59 8.14 3.92
N GLU A 28 9.24 8.71 4.92
CA GLU A 28 8.74 8.81 6.29
C GLU A 28 8.58 10.27 6.70
N ILE A 29 7.70 10.54 7.67
CA ILE A 29 7.64 11.86 8.30
C ILE A 29 8.91 12.08 9.11
N ASN A 30 9.48 13.27 8.98
CA ASN A 30 10.63 13.67 9.78
C ASN A 30 10.16 14.18 11.15
N TRP A 31 9.78 13.24 12.01
CA TRP A 31 9.41 13.54 13.40
C TRP A 31 10.59 14.19 14.13
N GLU A 32 10.36 15.36 14.74
CA GLU A 32 11.38 16.09 15.51
C GLU A 32 11.83 15.32 16.77
N THR A 33 11.03 14.35 17.19
CA THR A 33 11.25 13.53 18.37
C THR A 33 11.95 12.23 17.99
N ASP A 34 13.25 12.22 18.28
CA ASP A 34 14.18 11.09 18.20
C ASP A 34 14.60 10.70 16.77
N HIS A 35 15.92 10.68 16.53
CA HIS A 35 16.52 10.35 15.24
C HIS A 35 16.34 8.88 14.81
N SER A 36 15.50 8.12 15.52
CA SER A 36 15.21 6.73 15.23
C SER A 36 14.29 6.57 14.02
N GLU A 37 14.44 5.44 13.36
CA GLU A 37 13.57 4.99 12.30
C GLU A 37 12.52 4.07 12.93
N PHE A 38 11.24 4.42 12.80
CA PHE A 38 10.14 3.67 13.43
C PHE A 38 9.42 2.74 12.46
N TRP A 39 9.97 2.58 11.25
CA TRP A 39 9.31 1.79 10.22
C TRP A 39 9.35 0.29 10.48
N GLU A 40 10.27 -0.20 11.32
CA GLU A 40 10.32 -1.61 11.72
C GLU A 40 9.32 -1.85 12.86
N PHE A 41 8.08 -2.20 12.52
CA PHE A 41 7.05 -2.55 13.50
C PHE A 41 7.37 -3.90 14.18
N SER A 42 7.79 -4.88 13.38
CA SER A 42 8.34 -6.16 13.86
C SER A 42 9.20 -6.81 12.78
N THR A 43 9.84 -7.93 13.08
CA THR A 43 10.78 -8.61 12.16
C THR A 43 10.22 -8.89 10.74
N ASP A 44 8.92 -9.10 10.59
CA ASP A 44 8.27 -9.40 9.30
C ASP A 44 7.24 -8.35 8.88
N ILE A 45 7.19 -7.21 9.57
CA ILE A 45 6.19 -6.16 9.35
C ILE A 45 6.86 -4.80 9.41
N HIS A 46 6.75 -4.04 8.34
CA HIS A 46 7.13 -2.63 8.34
C HIS A 46 5.88 -1.73 8.29
N SER A 47 5.90 -0.60 8.98
CA SER A 47 4.87 0.43 8.98
C SER A 47 5.48 1.73 8.47
N VAL A 48 5.03 2.22 7.33
CA VAL A 48 5.63 3.33 6.58
C VAL A 48 4.65 4.49 6.53
N ASP A 49 5.02 5.64 7.07
CA ASP A 49 4.13 6.79 7.23
C ASP A 49 3.52 7.24 5.89
N MET A 50 4.34 7.30 4.84
CA MET A 50 3.90 7.85 3.55
C MET A 50 3.97 6.82 2.42
N ASN A 51 5.17 6.54 1.92
CA ASN A 51 5.31 5.93 0.60
C ASN A 51 6.39 4.85 0.57
N VAL A 52 6.12 3.78 -0.19
CA VAL A 52 7.12 2.80 -0.60
C VAL A 52 7.53 3.11 -2.04
N ILE A 53 8.81 3.38 -2.26
CA ILE A 53 9.32 3.77 -3.58
C ILE A 53 10.26 2.68 -4.11
N PHE A 54 9.87 2.05 -5.21
CA PHE A 54 10.73 1.13 -5.95
C PHE A 54 11.51 1.87 -7.03
N ARG A 55 12.83 1.71 -7.02
CA ARG A 55 13.64 1.93 -8.21
C ARG A 55 13.77 0.62 -8.97
N LEU A 56 13.28 0.61 -10.20
CA LEU A 56 13.35 -0.56 -11.07
C LEU A 56 14.69 -0.60 -11.82
N GLU A 57 15.06 -1.77 -12.34
CA GLU A 57 16.29 -1.93 -13.15
C GLU A 57 16.31 -1.02 -14.40
N ASN A 58 15.14 -0.74 -14.97
CA ASN A 58 15.00 0.18 -16.11
C ASN A 58 15.19 1.67 -15.73
N GLY A 59 15.43 1.97 -14.46
CA GLY A 59 15.64 3.33 -13.93
C GLY A 59 14.37 4.06 -13.50
N LYS A 60 13.17 3.54 -13.80
CA LYS A 60 11.90 4.14 -13.34
C LYS A 60 11.80 4.09 -11.82
N LEU A 61 11.18 5.12 -11.24
CA LEU A 61 10.81 5.17 -9.84
C LEU A 61 9.28 5.03 -9.74
N ILE A 62 8.83 3.98 -9.07
CA ILE A 62 7.42 3.74 -8.77
C ILE A 62 7.18 4.07 -7.31
N GLN A 63 6.37 5.10 -7.05
CA GLN A 63 5.95 5.49 -5.70
C GLN A 63 4.59 4.87 -5.42
N ILE A 64 4.55 3.94 -4.47
CA ILE A 64 3.34 3.28 -3.95
C ILE A 64 2.91 4.03 -2.70
N MET A 65 1.63 4.34 -2.59
CA MET A 65 1.09 5.22 -1.55
C MET A 65 -0.36 4.87 -1.23
N TRP A 66 -0.86 5.33 -0.08
CA TRP A 66 -2.29 5.46 0.11
C TRP A 66 -2.77 6.64 -0.76
N ASP A 67 -3.79 6.39 -1.57
CA ASP A 67 -4.30 7.28 -2.61
C ASP A 67 -5.80 7.54 -2.42
N SER A 68 -6.36 8.28 -3.37
CA SER A 68 -7.80 8.55 -3.44
C SER A 68 -8.37 8.23 -4.82
N GLU A 69 -7.72 7.34 -5.58
CA GLU A 69 -8.17 7.06 -6.95
C GLU A 69 -9.58 6.48 -6.94
N PHE A 70 -9.88 5.50 -6.09
CA PHE A 70 -11.22 4.90 -5.98
C PHE A 70 -12.02 5.47 -4.81
N TYR A 71 -11.39 5.53 -3.65
CA TYR A 71 -11.82 6.17 -2.41
C TYR A 71 -10.56 6.49 -1.61
N SER A 72 -10.63 7.40 -0.64
CA SER A 72 -9.51 7.64 0.27
C SER A 72 -8.99 6.33 0.87
N TYR A 73 -7.69 6.24 1.12
CA TYR A 73 -7.03 5.08 1.73
C TYR A 73 -6.90 3.85 0.81
N GLY A 74 -7.11 4.00 -0.50
CA GLY A 74 -6.79 2.95 -1.47
C GLY A 74 -5.27 2.84 -1.68
N VAL A 75 -4.73 1.65 -1.89
CA VAL A 75 -3.34 1.49 -2.35
C VAL A 75 -3.27 1.91 -3.81
N GLY A 76 -2.41 2.87 -4.10
CA GLY A 76 -2.17 3.39 -5.44
C GLY A 76 -0.71 3.51 -5.77
N PHE A 77 -0.43 3.97 -6.99
CA PHE A 77 0.93 4.33 -7.36
C PHE A 77 1.00 5.47 -8.37
N THR A 78 2.15 6.12 -8.39
CA THR A 78 2.55 7.07 -9.42
C THR A 78 3.99 6.81 -9.86
N ILE A 79 4.37 7.36 -11.01
CA ILE A 79 5.75 7.35 -11.51
C ILE A 79 6.35 8.72 -11.20
N ILE A 80 7.52 8.74 -10.57
CA ILE A 80 8.24 9.98 -10.25
C ILE A 80 9.56 10.06 -11.01
N ASP A 81 9.99 11.28 -11.34
CA ASP A 81 11.22 11.49 -12.12
C ASP A 81 12.49 11.35 -11.27
N LYS A 82 12.41 11.69 -9.98
CA LYS A 82 13.54 11.70 -9.05
C LYS A 82 13.09 11.47 -7.61
N LEU A 83 14.01 11.01 -6.77
CA LEU A 83 13.83 11.01 -5.32
C LEU A 83 14.05 12.43 -4.79
N GLU A 84 13.04 13.03 -4.19
CA GLU A 84 13.16 14.33 -3.51
C GLU A 84 13.73 14.13 -2.11
N LYS A 85 15.06 14.26 -1.99
CA LYS A 85 15.77 14.06 -0.71
C LYS A 85 15.61 15.22 0.28
N GLU A 86 15.24 16.40 -0.22
CA GLU A 86 15.18 17.65 0.56
C GLU A 86 13.75 18.20 0.53
N LYS A 87 12.80 17.41 1.05
CA LYS A 87 11.41 17.82 1.21
C LYS A 87 11.17 18.14 2.68
N GLU A 88 10.77 19.38 2.98
CA GLU A 88 10.52 19.82 4.34
C GLU A 88 9.46 18.92 5.01
N GLY A 89 9.76 18.44 6.23
CA GLY A 89 8.89 17.55 6.99
C GLY A 89 8.98 16.06 6.63
N PHE A 90 9.78 15.66 5.63
CA PHE A 90 9.90 14.27 5.21
C PHE A 90 11.36 13.82 5.06
N LYS A 91 11.58 12.51 5.14
CA LYS A 91 12.89 11.87 4.91
C LYS A 91 12.72 10.66 3.99
N ILE A 92 13.74 10.43 3.15
CA ILE A 92 13.83 9.24 2.29
C ILE A 92 14.89 8.31 2.86
N ILE A 93 14.51 7.09 3.20
CA ILE A 93 15.39 6.06 3.78
C ILE A 93 15.58 4.94 2.75
N ASN A 94 16.82 4.56 2.46
CA ASN A 94 17.10 3.40 1.60
C ASN A 94 17.07 2.13 2.43
N VAL A 95 16.05 1.29 2.24
CA VAL A 95 15.84 0.06 2.99
C VAL A 95 16.22 -1.19 2.20
N SER A 96 16.88 -1.04 1.05
CA SER A 96 17.23 -2.15 0.14
C SER A 96 18.10 -3.24 0.81
N GLU A 97 18.91 -2.85 1.80
CA GLU A 97 19.80 -3.78 2.52
C GLU A 97 19.16 -4.37 3.79
N SER A 98 17.91 -4.03 4.11
CA SER A 98 17.20 -4.67 5.24
C SER A 98 17.00 -6.16 4.97
N LEU A 99 16.93 -6.98 6.02
CA LEU A 99 16.80 -8.44 5.88
C LEU A 99 15.57 -8.83 5.02
N ASN A 100 14.48 -8.07 5.14
CA ASN A 100 13.23 -8.30 4.43
C ASN A 100 13.32 -7.96 2.94
N TRP A 101 13.95 -6.83 2.58
CA TRP A 101 14.06 -6.37 1.19
C TRP A 101 15.23 -6.99 0.44
N LYS A 102 16.35 -7.24 1.11
CA LYS A 102 17.58 -7.73 0.49
C LYS A 102 17.39 -9.01 -0.32
N LYS A 103 16.50 -9.90 0.13
CA LYS A 103 16.14 -11.16 -0.58
C LYS A 103 15.24 -10.94 -1.81
N LEU A 104 14.69 -9.75 -1.99
CA LEU A 104 13.79 -9.37 -3.09
C LEU A 104 14.50 -8.45 -4.11
N ILE A 105 15.63 -7.84 -3.75
CA ILE A 105 16.42 -7.03 -4.67
C ILE A 105 16.95 -7.90 -5.81
N GLY A 106 16.74 -7.46 -7.05
CA GLY A 106 17.08 -8.16 -8.29
C GLY A 106 16.05 -9.19 -8.75
N GLU A 107 15.07 -9.53 -7.90
CA GLU A 107 13.98 -10.43 -8.23
C GLU A 107 12.94 -9.72 -9.11
N LYS A 108 12.31 -10.51 -9.98
CA LYS A 108 11.30 -10.04 -10.92
C LYS A 108 9.94 -10.01 -10.24
N ILE A 109 9.20 -8.91 -10.39
CA ILE A 109 7.78 -8.87 -10.03
C ILE A 109 7.04 -9.72 -11.06
N SER A 110 6.64 -10.93 -10.66
CA SER A 110 6.08 -11.94 -11.56
C SER A 110 4.56 -11.85 -11.71
N GLY A 111 3.89 -11.19 -10.76
CA GLY A 111 2.45 -10.93 -10.79
C GLY A 111 2.02 -10.10 -9.58
N ILE A 112 0.80 -9.59 -9.64
CA ILE A 112 0.23 -8.76 -8.57
C ILE A 112 -1.23 -9.18 -8.32
N GLY A 113 -1.56 -9.48 -7.06
CA GLY A 113 -2.94 -9.63 -6.61
C GLY A 113 -3.45 -8.32 -6.01
N ILE A 114 -4.60 -7.83 -6.47
CA ILE A 114 -5.26 -6.66 -5.90
C ILE A 114 -6.45 -7.14 -5.08
N LEU A 115 -6.37 -6.89 -3.77
CA LEU A 115 -7.38 -7.25 -2.79
C LEU A 115 -8.22 -6.00 -2.50
N TRP A 116 -9.49 -6.08 -2.87
CA TRP A 116 -10.44 -4.99 -2.72
C TRP A 116 -11.22 -5.16 -1.45
N ASP A 117 -11.43 -4.04 -0.77
CA ASP A 117 -12.44 -3.95 0.26
C ASP A 117 -13.70 -3.28 -0.28
N ILE A 118 -14.86 -3.72 0.20
CA ILE A 118 -16.18 -3.22 -0.18
C ILE A 118 -16.97 -2.98 1.11
N SER A 119 -17.34 -1.73 1.34
CA SER A 119 -18.17 -1.34 2.48
C SER A 119 -19.50 -0.78 1.99
N GLU A 120 -20.60 -1.33 2.49
CA GLU A 120 -21.94 -0.79 2.29
C GLU A 120 -22.25 0.16 3.46
N GLY A 121 -22.71 1.37 3.14
CA GLY A 121 -23.01 2.40 4.11
C GLY A 121 -24.16 3.29 3.64
N ILE A 122 -24.44 4.34 4.40
CA ILE A 122 -25.46 5.33 4.07
C ILE A 122 -24.81 6.70 4.06
N THR A 123 -24.79 7.35 2.90
CA THR A 123 -24.38 8.75 2.80
C THR A 123 -25.58 9.64 3.06
N THR A 124 -25.45 10.54 4.03
CA THR A 124 -26.50 11.46 4.45
C THR A 124 -26.09 12.89 4.16
N GLU A 125 -26.90 13.59 3.35
CA GLU A 125 -26.71 15.01 3.07
C GLU A 125 -27.49 15.87 4.07
N TYR A 126 -26.81 16.83 4.68
CA TYR A 126 -27.39 17.75 5.66
C TYR A 126 -27.49 19.16 5.08
N LYS A 127 -28.60 19.85 5.35
CA LYS A 127 -28.79 21.28 5.11
C LYS A 127 -29.40 21.91 6.35
N ASN A 128 -28.70 22.87 6.95
CA ASN A 128 -29.10 23.50 8.22
C ASN A 128 -29.42 22.46 9.31
N ASP A 129 -28.50 21.51 9.52
CA ASP A 129 -28.62 20.41 10.50
C ASP A 129 -29.84 19.49 10.30
N ARG A 130 -30.45 19.51 9.12
CA ARG A 130 -31.53 18.59 8.74
C ARG A 130 -31.07 17.67 7.62
N ILE A 131 -31.38 16.39 7.77
CA ILE A 131 -31.19 15.40 6.71
C ILE A 131 -32.10 15.76 5.54
N VAL A 132 -31.50 16.04 4.39
CA VAL A 132 -32.23 16.33 3.14
C VAL A 132 -32.24 15.12 2.22
N LYS A 133 -31.20 14.29 2.30
CA LYS A 133 -31.05 13.09 1.48
C LYS A 133 -30.31 12.02 2.28
N SER A 134 -30.72 10.78 2.11
CA SER A 134 -30.04 9.60 2.63
C SER A 134 -30.04 8.58 1.50
N GLU A 135 -28.87 8.08 1.12
CA GLU A 135 -28.74 7.09 0.06
C GLU A 135 -27.76 6.00 0.46
N ASP A 136 -28.12 4.75 0.13
CA ASP A 136 -27.21 3.62 0.28
C ASP A 136 -26.03 3.84 -0.66
N THR A 137 -24.83 3.73 -0.11
CA THR A 137 -23.57 3.89 -0.87
C THR A 137 -22.70 2.68 -0.69
N ILE A 138 -22.11 2.24 -1.80
CA ILE A 138 -21.11 1.18 -1.82
C ILE A 138 -19.76 1.84 -2.06
N THR A 139 -18.90 1.79 -1.05
CA THR A 139 -17.51 2.22 -1.15
C THR A 139 -16.66 1.02 -1.51
N LYS A 140 -15.80 1.16 -2.51
CA LYS A 140 -14.88 0.12 -2.96
C LYS A 140 -13.51 0.70 -3.22
N LEU A 141 -12.47 0.09 -2.66
CA LEU A 141 -11.08 0.54 -2.82
C LEU A 141 -10.08 -0.63 -2.81
N PRO A 142 -8.94 -0.51 -3.50
CA PRO A 142 -7.89 -1.52 -3.46
C PRO A 142 -7.18 -1.41 -2.10
N GLN A 143 -7.48 -2.29 -1.16
CA GLN A 143 -6.98 -2.15 0.22
C GLN A 143 -5.58 -2.75 0.38
N THR A 144 -5.29 -3.84 -0.35
CA THR A 144 -3.99 -4.52 -0.30
C THR A 144 -3.51 -4.88 -1.69
N TRP A 145 -2.21 -4.69 -1.93
CA TRP A 145 -1.47 -5.29 -3.03
C TRP A 145 -0.67 -6.47 -2.55
N GLU A 146 -0.91 -7.63 -3.13
CA GLU A 146 -0.06 -8.81 -3.03
C GLU A 146 0.95 -8.80 -4.18
N LEU A 147 2.23 -8.58 -3.90
CA LEU A 147 3.29 -8.58 -4.90
C LEU A 147 4.01 -9.94 -4.91
N LEU A 148 4.06 -10.57 -6.07
CA LEU A 148 4.78 -11.84 -6.29
C LEU A 148 6.18 -11.56 -6.84
N PHE A 149 7.20 -12.09 -6.17
CA PHE A 149 8.60 -12.02 -6.55
C PHE A 149 9.15 -13.43 -6.77
N ASP A 150 8.89 -14.03 -7.94
CA ASP A 150 9.18 -15.43 -8.28
C ASP A 150 8.76 -16.46 -7.20
N LYS A 151 9.58 -16.67 -6.16
CA LYS A 151 9.30 -17.57 -5.02
C LYS A 151 8.85 -16.87 -3.74
N ASN A 152 9.01 -15.56 -3.66
CA ASN A 152 8.66 -14.74 -2.50
C ASN A 152 7.37 -13.97 -2.78
N LYS A 153 6.71 -13.55 -1.70
CA LYS A 153 5.51 -12.74 -1.76
C LYS A 153 5.55 -11.73 -0.63
N ILE A 154 5.06 -10.52 -0.89
CA ILE A 154 4.83 -9.50 0.12
C ILE A 154 3.45 -8.89 -0.08
N TRP A 155 2.94 -8.24 0.97
CA TRP A 155 1.69 -7.49 0.92
C TRP A 155 1.97 -6.05 1.32
N ILE A 156 1.46 -5.10 0.54
CA ILE A 156 1.45 -3.68 0.87
C ILE A 156 0.00 -3.28 1.06
N ALA A 157 -0.37 -2.83 2.26
CA ALA A 157 -1.75 -2.59 2.66
C ALA A 157 -1.91 -1.24 3.34
N THR A 158 -3.08 -0.62 3.23
CA THR A 158 -3.46 0.52 4.08
C THR A 158 -4.00 0.03 5.42
N LEU A 159 -3.16 -0.65 6.19
CA LEU A 159 -3.52 -1.33 7.43
C LEU A 159 -2.82 -0.71 8.63
N GLU A 160 -3.56 -0.34 9.67
CA GLU A 160 -3.03 -0.04 11.00
C GLU A 160 -3.20 -1.25 11.91
N ILE A 161 -2.08 -1.76 12.43
CA ILE A 161 -2.07 -2.85 13.41
C ILE A 161 -2.14 -2.26 14.80
N LYS A 162 -3.19 -2.61 15.55
CA LYS A 162 -3.37 -2.18 16.92
C LYS A 162 -2.97 -3.30 17.87
N GLU A 163 -1.84 -3.14 18.57
CA GLU A 163 -1.29 -4.18 19.47
C GLU A 163 -2.23 -4.59 20.62
N ASN A 164 -3.17 -3.73 21.00
CA ASN A 164 -4.04 -3.91 22.18
C ASN A 164 -5.55 -3.89 21.88
N GLU A 165 -5.97 -3.87 20.61
CA GLU A 165 -7.38 -3.90 20.23
C GLU A 165 -7.74 -5.23 19.54
N SER A 166 -9.03 -5.61 19.58
CA SER A 166 -9.52 -6.85 18.95
C SER A 166 -9.44 -6.83 17.43
N ASP A 167 -9.38 -5.63 16.83
CA ASP A 167 -9.56 -5.42 15.40
C ASP A 167 -8.50 -4.44 14.86
N ASN A 168 -7.93 -4.78 13.71
CA ASN A 168 -7.06 -3.87 12.96
C ASN A 168 -7.90 -2.87 12.16
N TYR A 169 -7.32 -1.73 11.79
CA TYR A 169 -7.99 -0.74 10.97
C TYR A 169 -7.49 -0.81 9.51
N TYR A 170 -8.38 -1.16 8.59
CA TYR A 170 -8.01 -1.53 7.21
C TYR A 170 -8.02 -0.37 6.20
N TRP A 171 -8.35 0.85 6.62
CA TRP A 171 -8.40 2.06 5.78
C TRP A 171 -7.48 3.15 6.36
N ALA A 172 -6.23 2.79 6.63
CA ALA A 172 -5.28 3.66 7.32
C ALA A 172 -4.64 4.73 6.41
N ASP A 173 -4.10 5.77 7.02
CA ASP A 173 -3.35 6.87 6.41
C ASP A 173 -1.82 6.61 6.38
N HIS A 174 -1.43 5.34 6.33
CA HIS A 174 -0.06 4.87 6.16
C HIS A 174 -0.05 3.52 5.44
N LEU A 175 1.13 3.01 5.12
CA LEU A 175 1.31 1.70 4.48
C LEU A 175 1.93 0.70 5.45
N THR A 176 1.35 -0.49 5.54
CA THR A 176 1.94 -1.63 6.24
C THR A 176 2.38 -2.68 5.24
N ILE A 177 3.64 -3.10 5.35
CA ILE A 177 4.27 -4.10 4.50
C ILE A 177 4.48 -5.38 5.29
N LEU A 178 3.93 -6.48 4.79
CA LEU A 178 4.06 -7.81 5.40
C LEU A 178 4.91 -8.69 4.50
N PHE A 179 5.89 -9.39 5.09
CA PHE A 179 6.90 -10.13 4.34
C PHE A 179 6.76 -11.66 4.40
N SER A 180 5.70 -12.17 5.02
CA SER A 180 5.43 -13.60 5.15
C SER A 180 3.94 -13.94 5.08
N ASN A 181 3.59 -15.13 4.58
CA ASN A 181 2.20 -15.59 4.58
C ASN A 181 1.66 -15.68 6.02
N GLU A 182 2.49 -16.08 6.99
CA GLU A 182 2.08 -16.19 8.40
C GLU A 182 1.61 -14.85 8.96
N THR A 183 2.35 -13.76 8.71
CA THR A 183 1.90 -12.43 9.15
C THR A 183 0.65 -11.98 8.41
N GLN A 184 0.58 -12.20 7.10
CA GLN A 184 -0.64 -11.89 6.35
C GLN A 184 -1.86 -12.64 6.89
N GLU A 185 -1.76 -13.94 7.17
CA GLU A 185 -2.82 -14.77 7.72
C GLU A 185 -3.22 -14.31 9.13
N LYS A 186 -2.24 -14.01 9.99
CA LYS A 186 -2.47 -13.47 11.33
C LYS A 186 -3.32 -12.18 11.30
N TYR A 187 -3.05 -11.30 10.34
CA TYR A 187 -3.80 -10.04 10.17
C TYR A 187 -4.88 -10.11 9.09
N LYS A 188 -5.23 -11.32 8.62
CA LYS A 188 -6.41 -11.61 7.79
C LYS A 188 -6.57 -10.79 6.51
N LEU A 189 -5.50 -10.26 5.89
CA LEU A 189 -5.63 -9.42 4.69
C LEU A 189 -6.43 -10.08 3.56
N CYS A 190 -6.09 -11.33 3.21
CA CYS A 190 -6.80 -12.08 2.17
C CYS A 190 -8.19 -12.54 2.60
N GLU A 191 -8.38 -12.90 3.88
CA GLU A 191 -9.67 -13.36 4.42
C GLU A 191 -10.72 -12.24 4.45
N ASN A 192 -10.29 -11.02 4.81
CA ASN A 192 -11.16 -9.85 4.89
C ASN A 192 -11.35 -9.15 3.54
N ALA A 193 -10.62 -9.56 2.49
CA ALA A 193 -10.80 -8.98 1.16
C ALA A 193 -12.17 -9.36 0.58
N SER A 194 -12.98 -8.35 0.28
CA SER A 194 -14.30 -8.51 -0.34
C SER A 194 -14.23 -9.06 -1.76
N SER A 195 -13.16 -8.76 -2.51
CA SER A 195 -12.88 -9.40 -3.80
C SER A 195 -11.39 -9.34 -4.14
N GLN A 196 -10.94 -10.23 -5.04
CA GLN A 196 -9.53 -10.31 -5.42
C GLN A 196 -9.39 -10.40 -6.94
N HIS A 197 -8.37 -9.74 -7.50
CA HIS A 197 -8.03 -9.83 -8.92
C HIS A 197 -6.53 -9.97 -9.12
N TYR A 198 -6.13 -11.03 -9.80
CA TYR A 198 -4.73 -11.35 -10.07
C TYR A 198 -4.37 -10.99 -11.51
N ILE A 199 -3.27 -10.24 -11.66
CA ILE A 199 -2.74 -9.75 -12.94
C ILE A 199 -1.27 -10.10 -13.15
#